data_AF-A0A944RVW2-F1
#
_entry.id   AF-A0A944RVW2-F1
#
_cell.length_a   1.000
_cell.length_b   1.000
_cell.length_c   1.000
_cell.angle_alpha   90.00
_cell.angle_beta   90.00
_cell.angle_gamma   90.00
#
_symmetry.space_group_name_H-M   'P 1'
#
loop_
_entity.id
_entity.type
_entity.pdbx_description
1 polymer ?
#
loop_
_entity_poly.entity_id
_entity_poly.type
_entity_poly.pdbx_seq_one_letter_code
_entity_poly.pdbx_strand_id
1 'polypeptide(L)' 'MGTESSTETCFNCTAPETRSPLISLRFAGQPIWICPQCMPVLIHDTAKLAEKLSQMTDGSSQ' A
#
# COMPACT_ATOMS: atom_id res chain seq x y z
N MET A 1 -24.94 3.09 15.65
CA MET A 1 -24.35 2.63 14.37
C MET A 1 -22.89 2.35 14.62
N GLY A 2 -22.42 1.11 14.45
CA GLY A 2 -20.99 0.80 14.50
C GLY A 2 -20.34 1.23 13.20
N THR A 3 -19.48 2.23 13.25
CA THR A 3 -18.57 2.55 12.16
C THR A 3 -17.56 1.41 12.06
N GLU A 4 -17.75 0.52 11.08
CA GLU A 4 -16.69 -0.38 10.62
C GLU A 4 -15.52 0.50 10.18
N SER A 5 -14.56 0.66 11.09
CA SER A 5 -13.29 1.30 10.80
C SER A 5 -12.47 0.27 10.04
N SER A 6 -12.57 0.30 8.70
CA SER A 6 -11.67 -0.46 7.85
C SER A 6 -10.26 0.04 8.15
N THR A 7 -9.50 -0.74 8.90
CA THR A 7 -8.11 -0.41 9.22
C THR A 7 -7.28 -0.60 7.97
N GLU A 8 -6.57 0.44 7.57
CA GLU A 8 -5.70 0.36 6.41
C GLU A 8 -4.52 -0.57 6.70
N THR A 9 -3.98 -1.20 5.66
CA THR A 9 -2.87 -2.15 5.79
C THR A 9 -1.73 -1.78 4.85
N CYS A 10 -0.50 -2.07 5.28
CA CYS A 10 0.67 -1.87 4.45
C CYS A 10 0.56 -2.72 3.17
N PHE A 11 0.62 -2.06 2.02
CA PHE A 11 0.56 -2.65 0.68
C PHE A 11 1.63 -3.75 0.47
N ASN A 12 2.77 -3.65 1.15
CA ASN A 12 3.86 -4.61 1.01
C ASN A 12 3.75 -5.80 1.99
N CYS A 13 3.61 -5.53 3.29
CA CYS A 13 3.72 -6.54 4.35
C CYS A 13 2.40 -6.82 5.08
N THR A 14 1.29 -6.23 4.65
CA THR A 14 -0.07 -6.37 5.19
C THR A 14 -0.24 -6.01 6.67
N ALA A 15 0.78 -5.42 7.30
CA ALA A 15 0.69 -4.94 8.67
C ALA A 15 -0.39 -3.84 8.78
N PRO A 16 -1.31 -3.94 9.77
CA PRO A 16 -2.34 -2.93 9.97
C PRO A 16 -1.75 -1.65 10.56
N GLU A 17 -2.46 -0.54 10.39
CA GLU A 17 -2.11 0.76 10.98
C GLU A 17 -1.97 0.72 12.51
N THR A 18 -2.66 -0.21 13.19
CA THR A 18 -2.57 -0.39 14.65
C THR A 18 -1.22 -0.96 15.10
N ARG A 19 -0.46 -1.58 14.19
CA ARG A 19 0.85 -2.16 14.48
C ARG A 19 2.00 -1.23 14.08
N SER A 20 1.82 -0.40 13.05
CA SER A 20 2.82 0.54 12.56
C SER A 20 2.12 1.70 11.88
N PRO A 21 2.60 2.96 12.01
CA PRO A 21 2.08 4.06 11.22
C PRO A 21 2.20 3.73 9.73
N LEU A 22 1.20 4.17 8.97
CA LEU A 22 1.17 4.05 7.53
C LEU A 22 1.30 5.43 6.89
N ILE A 23 2.04 5.47 5.78
CA ILE A 23 2.23 6.65 4.94
C ILE A 23 1.37 6.45 3.70
N SER A 24 0.56 7.45 3.38
CA SER A 24 -0.22 7.47 2.13
C SER A 24 0.69 7.86 0.96
N LEU A 25 0.66 7.08 -0.12
CA LEU A 25 1.26 7.42 -1.40
C LEU A 25 0.15 7.41 -2.46
N ARG A 26 0.27 8.26 -3.49
CA ARG A 26 -0.64 8.22 -4.64
C ARG A 26 0.07 7.60 -5.83
N PHE A 27 -0.52 6.57 -6.42
CA PHE A 27 -0.04 5.94 -7.63
C PHE A 27 -1.22 5.69 -8.59
N ALA A 28 -1.08 6.07 -9.86
CA ALA A 28 -2.15 5.95 -10.87
C ALA A 28 -3.51 6.51 -10.40
N GLY A 29 -3.50 7.60 -9.62
CA GLY A 29 -4.71 8.21 -9.05
C GLY A 29 -5.27 7.53 -7.81
N GLN A 30 -4.81 6.33 -7.47
CA GLN A 30 -5.25 5.55 -6.30
C GLN A 30 -4.33 5.78 -5.10
N PRO A 31 -4.87 5.86 -3.87
CA PRO A 31 -4.06 5.85 -2.66
C PRO A 31 -3.56 4.43 -2.36
N ILE A 32 -2.31 4.33 -1.92
CA ILE A 32 -1.74 3.13 -1.30
C ILE A 32 -1.16 3.49 0.06
N TRP A 33 -1.09 2.51 0.95
CA TRP A 33 -0.56 2.69 2.29
C TRP A 33 0.71 1.88 2.47
N ILE A 34 1.77 2.49 2.99
CA ILE A 34 3.02 1.78 3.25
C ILE A 34 3.60 2.12 4.62
N CYS A 35 4.12 1.12 5.33
CA CYS A 35 4.81 1.36 6.59
C CYS A 35 6.27 1.81 6.36
N PRO A 36 6.86 2.57 7.31
CA PRO A 36 8.25 3.01 7.24
C PRO A 36 9.26 1.87 7.10
N GLN A 37 8.95 0.65 7.55
CA GLN A 37 9.85 -0.50 7.42
C GLN A 37 9.91 -1.02 5.97
N CYS A 38 8.82 -0.94 5.21
CA CYS A 38 8.77 -1.41 3.82
C CYS A 38 9.20 -0.34 2.83
N MET A 39 9.12 0.94 3.19
CA MET A 39 9.51 2.06 2.33
C MET A 39 10.97 1.99 1.83
N PRO A 40 11.98 1.64 2.66
CA PRO A 40 13.36 1.45 2.20
C PRO A 40 13.52 0.37 1.13
N VAL A 41 12.76 -0.72 1.22
CA VAL A 41 12.80 -1.81 0.22
C VAL A 41 12.40 -1.28 -1.15
N LEU A 42 11.45 -0.35 -1.20
CA LEU A 42 10.99 0.24 -2.44
C LEU A 42 12.03 1.12 -3.15
N ILE A 43 13.00 1.64 -2.40
CA ILE A 43 14.06 2.53 -2.93
C ILE A 43 15.27 1.70 -3.38
N HIS A 44 15.58 0.61 -2.66
CA HIS A 44 16.71 -0.26 -2.98
C HIS A 44 16.37 -1.34 -4.02
N ASP A 45 15.10 -1.73 -4.14
CA ASP A 45 14.64 -2.86 -4.95
C ASP A 45 13.32 -2.49 -5.67
N THR A 46 13.42 -1.47 -6.53
CA THR A 46 12.28 -0.84 -7.23
C THR A 46 11.49 -1.81 -8.11
N ALA A 47 12.12 -2.90 -8.57
CA ALA A 47 11.47 -3.94 -9.36
C ALA A 47 10.33 -4.65 -8.59
N LYS A 48 10.53 -4.93 -7.29
CA LYS A 48 9.50 -5.55 -6.44
C LYS A 48 8.30 -4.64 -6.23
N LEU A 49 8.54 -3.32 -6.18
CA LEU A 49 7.47 -2.34 -6.13
C LEU A 49 6.67 -2.37 -7.44
N ALA A 50 7.36 -2.30 -8.57
CA ALA A 50 6.73 -2.26 -9.89
C ALA A 50 5.82 -3.48 -10.11
N GLU A 51 6.28 -4.68 -9.76
CA GLU A 51 5.48 -5.91 -9.85
C GLU A 51 4.18 -5.83 -9.02
N LYS A 52 4.24 -5.32 -7.80
CA LYS A 52 3.06 -5.14 -6.94
C LYS A 52 2.13 -4.05 -7.48
N LEU A 53 2.67 -2.94 -7.97
CA LEU A 53 1.88 -1.85 -8.53
C LEU A 53 1.16 -2.25 -9.82
N SER A 54 1.76 -3.10 -10.66
CA SER A 54 1.11 -3.64 -11.85
C SER A 54 -0.18 -4.41 -11.53
N GLN A 55 -0.24 -5.08 -10.38
CA GLN A 55 -1.43 -5.79 -9.90
C GLN A 55 -2.57 -4.82 -9.52
N MET A 56 -2.27 -3.56 -9.24
CA MET A 56 -3.29 -2.54 -8.97
C MET A 56 -3.83 -1.87 -10.24
N THR A 57 -2.98 -1.67 -11.24
CA THR A 57 -3.34 -0.93 -12.47
C THR A 57 -4.18 -1.76 -13.45
N ASP A 58 -4.21 -3.08 -13.28
CA ASP A 58 -4.99 -4.00 -14.11
C ASP A 58 -6.51 -3.98 -13.79
N GLY A 59 -6.91 -3.31 -12.71
CA GLY A 59 -8.32 -3.21 -12.28
C GLY A 59 -9.15 -2.13 -12.97
N SER A 60 -8.62 -1.40 -13.95
CA SER A 60 -9.37 -0.40 -14.74
C SER A 60 -9.79 -0.96 -16.11
N SER A 61 -10.53 -2.07 -16.12
CA SER A 61 -11.27 -2.50 -17.29
C SER A 61 -12.49 -3.34 -16.91
N GLN A 62 -13.54 -2.67 -16.44
CA GLN A 62 -14.93 -3.04 -16.74
C GLN A 62 -15.78 -1.77 -16.76
#